data_AF-A0A069EW27-F1
#
_entry.id   AF-A0A069EW27-F1
#
_cell.length_a   1.000
_cell.length_b   1.000
_cell.length_c   1.000
_cell.angle_alpha   90.00
_cell.angle_beta   90.00
_cell.angle_gamma   90.00
#
_symmetry.space_group_name_H-M   'P 1'
#
loop_
_entity.id
_entity.type
_entity.pdbx_description
1 polymer ?
#
loop_
_entity_poly.entity_id
_entity_poly.type
_entity_poly.pdbx_seq_one_letter_code
_entity_poly.pdbx_strand_id
1 'polypeptide(L)'
;MRKRIFTRQRVTFLSIAFIILLPILVVGYTFYTNMSQGMQNEALEDKYADRVRELQIEVSKGDPFNRRGNATDRTRVELLARYDLDNLSRTTLVKNMHLMTHQKISARSKWGAIPMSEENITASAEYLTLLERNNQIGPNVYKELRAMLDNWARDDFSQADVEQDQLLRLLNANRGFSNGLATPFEEELYILNNFGPDYLDTLTSTLDETE
;
A
#
# COMPACT_ATOMS: atom_id res chain seq x y z
N MET A 1 -42.54 -3.76 -50.79
CA MET A 1 -41.64 -4.79 -50.22
C MET A 1 -40.95 -4.26 -48.97
N ARG A 2 -41.40 -4.64 -47.75
CA ARG A 2 -40.67 -4.37 -46.51
C ARG A 2 -39.67 -5.51 -46.26
N LYS A 3 -38.36 -5.23 -46.35
CA LYS A 3 -37.33 -6.20 -45.96
C LYS A 3 -37.44 -6.44 -44.45
N ARG A 4 -37.72 -7.68 -44.02
CA ARG A 4 -37.66 -8.09 -42.61
C ARG A 4 -36.18 -8.16 -42.19
N ILE A 5 -35.67 -7.08 -41.59
CA ILE A 5 -34.28 -6.96 -41.12
C ILE A 5 -34.19 -7.50 -39.68
N PHE A 6 -34.61 -8.74 -39.39
CA PHE A 6 -34.24 -9.41 -38.13
C PHE A 6 -34.40 -10.92 -38.32
N THR A 7 -33.29 -11.59 -38.62
CA THR A 7 -33.23 -13.05 -38.62
C THR A 7 -33.07 -13.52 -37.17
N ARG A 8 -33.85 -14.53 -36.75
CA ARG A 8 -33.87 -15.06 -35.36
C ARG A 8 -32.46 -15.33 -34.81
N GLN A 9 -31.55 -15.79 -35.67
CA GLN A 9 -30.15 -16.04 -35.34
C GLN A 9 -29.41 -14.79 -34.82
N ARG A 10 -29.61 -13.62 -35.43
CA ARG A 10 -28.97 -12.36 -34.99
C ARG A 10 -29.52 -11.89 -33.64
N VAL A 11 -30.80 -12.12 -33.38
CA VAL A 11 -31.43 -11.80 -32.09
C VAL A 11 -30.85 -12.71 -30.99
N THR A 12 -30.75 -14.02 -31.23
CA THR A 12 -30.12 -14.95 -30.27
C THR A 12 -28.65 -14.65 -30.01
N PHE A 13 -27.87 -14.28 -31.03
CA PHE A 13 -26.46 -13.90 -30.84
C PHE A 13 -26.31 -12.61 -30.02
N LEU A 14 -27.15 -11.60 -30.26
CA LEU A 14 -27.14 -10.36 -29.48
C LEU A 14 -27.58 -10.58 -28.03
N SER A 15 -28.59 -11.44 -27.80
CA SER A 15 -29.01 -11.81 -26.44
C SER A 15 -27.92 -12.53 -25.65
N ILE A 16 -27.19 -13.46 -26.27
CA ILE A 16 -26.08 -14.17 -25.61
C ILE A 16 -24.91 -13.23 -25.30
N ALA A 17 -24.57 -12.34 -26.23
CA ALA A 17 -23.52 -11.34 -26.00
C ALA A 17 -23.86 -10.41 -24.82
N PHE A 18 -25.12 -10.00 -24.69
CA PHE A 18 -25.58 -9.16 -23.59
C PHE A 18 -25.56 -9.90 -22.24
N ILE A 19 -25.93 -11.19 -22.21
CA ILE A 19 -25.85 -12.04 -21.02
C ILE A 19 -24.39 -12.23 -20.55
N ILE A 20 -23.40 -12.18 -21.43
CA ILE A 20 -21.98 -12.29 -21.06
C ILE A 20 -21.39 -10.92 -20.67
N LEU A 21 -21.78 -9.84 -21.36
CA LEU A 21 -21.26 -8.50 -21.09
C LEU A 21 -21.80 -7.90 -19.79
N LEU A 22 -23.05 -8.18 -19.43
CA LEU A 22 -23.67 -7.59 -18.24
C LEU A 22 -22.98 -8.03 -16.93
N PRO A 23 -22.66 -9.32 -16.70
CA PRO A 23 -21.87 -9.75 -15.55
C PRO A 23 -20.47 -9.15 -15.54
N ILE A 24 -19.81 -9.02 -16.69
CA ILE A 24 -18.47 -8.42 -16.78
C ILE A 24 -18.52 -6.93 -16.42
N LEU A 25 -19.55 -6.21 -16.86
CA LEU A 25 -19.76 -4.82 -16.47
C LEU A 25 -20.14 -4.68 -15.00
N VAL A 26 -20.93 -5.60 -14.44
CA VAL A 26 -21.28 -5.59 -13.01
C VAL A 26 -20.07 -5.96 -12.14
N VAL A 27 -19.26 -6.95 -12.52
CA VAL A 27 -18.01 -7.30 -11.83
C VAL A 27 -16.98 -6.18 -11.98
N GLY A 28 -16.86 -5.59 -13.18
CA GLY A 28 -16.00 -4.45 -13.43
C GLY A 28 -16.45 -3.22 -12.63
N TYR A 29 -17.76 -2.97 -12.54
CA TYR A 29 -18.33 -1.88 -11.74
C TYR A 29 -18.16 -2.14 -10.25
N THR A 30 -18.41 -3.35 -9.76
CA THR A 30 -18.22 -3.69 -8.34
C THR A 30 -16.75 -3.73 -7.94
N PHE A 31 -15.86 -4.18 -8.82
CA PHE A 31 -14.41 -4.09 -8.63
C PHE A 31 -13.95 -2.63 -8.69
N TYR A 32 -14.44 -1.84 -9.65
CA TYR A 32 -14.16 -0.41 -9.74
C TYR A 32 -14.68 0.34 -8.52
N THR A 33 -15.90 0.07 -8.04
CA THR A 33 -16.44 0.72 -6.85
C THR A 33 -15.77 0.20 -5.59
N ASN A 34 -15.43 -1.08 -5.45
CA ASN A 34 -14.60 -1.54 -4.33
C ASN A 34 -13.17 -0.96 -4.37
N MET A 35 -12.64 -0.66 -5.56
CA MET A 35 -11.32 -0.04 -5.75
C MET A 35 -11.37 1.49 -5.66
N SER A 36 -12.51 2.11 -5.98
CA SER A 36 -12.78 3.56 -5.92
C SER A 36 -13.45 3.97 -4.60
N GLN A 37 -13.90 3.02 -3.79
CA GLN A 37 -14.19 3.18 -2.37
C GLN A 37 -12.88 3.24 -1.56
N GLY A 38 -11.84 3.87 -2.13
CA GLY A 38 -11.03 4.79 -1.33
C GLY A 38 -12.01 5.83 -0.80
N MET A 39 -12.57 5.51 0.37
CA MET A 39 -13.76 6.14 0.91
C MET A 39 -13.57 7.64 0.99
N GLN A 40 -14.63 8.38 0.62
CA GLN A 40 -14.79 9.78 0.98
C GLN A 40 -14.34 9.97 2.43
N ASN A 41 -13.62 11.07 2.67
CA ASN A 41 -13.10 11.54 3.96
C ASN A 41 -14.24 11.82 4.96
N GLU A 42 -15.03 10.80 5.28
CA GLU A 42 -16.12 10.88 6.23
C GLU A 42 -15.51 10.72 7.62
N ALA A 43 -15.28 11.88 8.23
CA ALA A 43 -14.89 12.12 9.60
C ALA A 43 -13.59 11.43 10.05
N LEU A 44 -12.44 11.95 9.59
CA LEU A 44 -11.35 12.17 10.56
C LEU A 44 -11.97 12.98 11.70
N GLU A 45 -11.85 12.52 12.95
CA GLU A 45 -12.33 13.29 14.10
C GLU A 45 -11.88 14.75 13.94
N ASP A 46 -12.83 15.68 14.12
CA ASP A 46 -12.73 17.13 13.85
C ASP A 46 -11.40 17.76 14.34
N LYS A 47 -10.80 17.14 15.37
CA LYS A 47 -9.53 17.51 15.99
C LYS A 47 -8.31 17.63 15.07
N TYR A 48 -8.21 16.85 13.98
CA TYR A 48 -7.02 16.87 13.10
C TYR A 48 -7.32 17.24 11.64
N ALA A 49 -8.57 17.57 11.33
CA ALA A 49 -8.99 17.93 9.97
C ALA A 49 -8.24 19.16 9.46
N ASP A 50 -7.94 20.14 10.33
CA ASP A 50 -7.13 21.31 9.99
C ASP A 50 -5.71 20.94 9.59
N ARG A 51 -5.04 20.08 10.37
CA ARG A 51 -3.68 19.64 10.06
C ARG A 51 -3.61 18.86 8.75
N VAL A 52 -4.57 17.98 8.49
CA VAL A 52 -4.65 17.26 7.22
C VAL A 52 -4.85 18.22 6.04
N ARG A 53 -5.69 19.25 6.18
CA ARG A 53 -5.86 20.29 5.15
C ARG A 53 -4.56 21.07 4.90
N GLU A 54 -3.85 21.46 5.96
CA GLU A 54 -2.55 22.12 5.85
C GLU A 54 -1.53 21.25 5.12
N LEU A 55 -1.41 19.97 5.51
CA LEU A 55 -0.49 19.02 4.88
C LEU A 55 -0.82 18.80 3.41
N GLN A 56 -2.10 18.68 3.05
CA GLN A 56 -2.52 18.58 1.65
C GLN A 56 -2.08 19.81 0.83
N ILE A 57 -2.13 21.00 1.43
CA ILE A 57 -1.65 22.23 0.80
C ILE A 57 -0.12 22.19 0.64
N GLU A 58 0.63 21.83 1.68
CA GLU A 58 2.10 21.75 1.62
C GLU A 58 2.59 20.70 0.63
N VAL A 59 1.99 19.51 0.62
CA VAL A 59 2.27 18.46 -0.38
C VAL A 59 1.97 18.99 -1.80
N SER A 60 0.85 19.69 -1.98
CA SER A 60 0.50 20.28 -3.28
C SER A 60 1.44 21.42 -3.70
N LYS A 61 2.01 22.19 -2.77
CA LYS A 61 3.02 23.21 -3.08
C LYS A 61 4.35 22.57 -3.53
N GLY A 62 4.75 21.48 -2.87
CA GLY A 62 5.98 20.74 -3.20
C GLY A 62 5.90 19.98 -4.52
N ASP A 63 4.72 19.49 -4.90
CA ASP A 63 4.48 18.79 -6.17
C ASP A 63 3.13 19.21 -6.82
N PRO A 64 3.03 20.43 -7.38
CA PRO A 64 1.77 20.99 -7.87
C PRO A 64 1.16 20.26 -9.06
N PHE A 65 1.94 19.41 -9.73
CA PHE A 65 1.49 18.60 -10.86
C PHE A 65 1.42 17.10 -10.53
N ASN A 66 1.58 16.73 -9.26
CA ASN A 66 1.59 15.34 -8.79
C ASN A 66 2.49 14.43 -9.65
N ARG A 67 3.70 14.90 -9.96
CA ARG A 67 4.68 14.19 -10.80
C ARG A 67 5.27 12.99 -10.06
N ARG A 68 5.53 13.16 -8.76
CA ARG A 68 5.96 12.09 -7.84
C ARG A 68 4.85 11.05 -7.69
N GLY A 69 3.60 11.46 -7.86
CA GLY A 69 2.46 10.54 -7.82
C GLY A 69 2.33 9.91 -6.45
N ASN A 70 2.38 10.67 -5.35
CA ASN A 70 2.31 10.07 -4.03
C ASN A 70 0.85 9.85 -3.60
N ALA A 71 0.41 8.59 -3.55
CA ALA A 71 -0.87 8.25 -2.97
C ALA A 71 -0.81 8.36 -1.44
N THR A 72 -1.53 9.32 -0.87
CA THR A 72 -1.69 9.49 0.59
C THR A 72 -3.10 9.18 1.08
N ASP A 73 -4.02 8.87 0.18
CA ASP A 73 -5.41 8.57 0.49
C ASP A 73 -5.56 7.33 1.37
N ARG A 74 -6.67 7.27 2.12
CA ARG A 74 -6.99 6.16 3.01
C ARG A 74 -7.11 4.85 2.24
N THR A 75 -6.48 3.79 2.77
CA THR A 75 -6.52 2.44 2.22
C THR A 75 -6.93 1.42 3.29
N ARG A 76 -6.88 0.12 2.94
CA ARG A 76 -7.17 -0.97 3.89
C ARG A 76 -6.05 -1.07 4.93
N VAL A 77 -6.35 -0.84 6.19
CA VAL A 77 -5.35 -0.76 7.27
C VAL A 77 -5.35 -2.03 8.10
N GLU A 78 -4.15 -2.56 8.37
CA GLU A 78 -3.88 -3.61 9.35
C GLU A 78 -2.88 -3.03 10.36
N LEU A 79 -3.32 -2.68 11.57
CA LEU A 79 -2.47 -1.98 12.55
C LEU A 79 -1.30 -2.83 13.06
N LEU A 80 -1.46 -4.16 13.02
CA LEU A 80 -0.47 -5.13 13.45
C LEU A 80 -0.13 -6.09 12.31
N ALA A 81 1.16 -6.38 12.14
CA ALA A 81 1.65 -7.42 11.26
C ALA A 81 1.23 -8.79 11.80
N ARG A 82 0.31 -9.46 11.11
CA ARG A 82 -0.23 -10.77 11.53
C ARG A 82 0.52 -11.91 10.87
N TYR A 83 0.82 -12.93 11.66
CA TYR A 83 1.48 -14.15 11.23
C TYR A 83 0.72 -15.38 11.71
N ASP A 84 0.54 -16.33 10.80
CA ASP A 84 0.09 -17.68 11.14
C ASP A 84 1.32 -18.50 11.56
N LEU A 85 1.35 -18.93 12.82
CA LEU A 85 2.45 -19.70 13.39
C LEU A 85 2.32 -21.20 13.09
N ASP A 86 1.11 -21.67 12.77
CA ASP A 86 0.85 -23.06 12.38
C ASP A 86 1.15 -23.29 10.89
N ASN A 87 1.06 -22.22 10.09
CA ASN A 87 1.38 -22.24 8.66
C ASN A 87 2.35 -21.12 8.28
N LEU A 88 3.64 -21.38 8.52
CA LEU A 88 4.72 -20.43 8.25
C LEU A 88 4.82 -20.07 6.75
N SER A 89 4.86 -18.79 6.45
CA SER A 89 4.80 -18.27 5.08
C SER A 89 5.76 -17.10 4.87
N ARG A 90 6.81 -17.34 4.07
CA ARG A 90 7.70 -16.28 3.58
C ARG A 90 6.93 -15.15 2.88
N THR A 91 5.93 -15.51 2.09
CA THR A 91 5.12 -14.54 1.34
C THR A 91 4.36 -13.61 2.28
N THR A 92 3.88 -14.11 3.42
CA THR A 92 3.20 -13.29 4.43
C THR A 92 4.16 -12.28 5.05
N LEU A 93 5.38 -12.71 5.40
CA LEU A 93 6.42 -11.79 5.89
C LEU A 93 6.74 -10.68 4.88
N VAL A 94 7.08 -11.06 3.65
CA VAL A 94 7.44 -10.08 2.60
C VAL A 94 6.29 -9.13 2.32
N LYS A 95 5.05 -9.62 2.33
CA LYS A 95 3.86 -8.77 2.15
C LYS A 95 3.72 -7.78 3.31
N ASN A 96 3.85 -8.21 4.56
CA ASN A 96 3.71 -7.30 5.69
C ASN A 96 4.80 -6.21 5.65
N MET A 97 6.05 -6.61 5.41
CA MET A 97 7.17 -5.68 5.21
C MET A 97 6.90 -4.67 4.08
N HIS A 98 6.37 -5.13 2.93
CA HIS A 98 5.98 -4.28 1.80
C HIS A 98 4.86 -3.28 2.15
N LEU A 99 3.90 -3.68 3.00
CA LEU A 99 2.83 -2.77 3.42
C LEU A 99 3.31 -1.73 4.43
N MET A 100 4.41 -2.00 5.16
CA MET A 100 5.01 -1.04 6.08
C MET A 100 5.76 0.08 5.34
N THR A 101 6.51 -0.27 4.29
CA THR A 101 7.27 0.73 3.51
C THR A 101 6.38 1.77 2.83
N HIS A 102 5.09 1.49 2.58
CA HIS A 102 4.13 2.45 2.04
C HIS A 102 4.10 3.78 2.80
N GLN A 103 4.39 3.77 4.10
CA GLN A 103 4.50 4.98 4.90
C GLN A 103 5.70 5.85 4.49
N LYS A 104 6.84 5.23 4.15
CA LYS A 104 8.13 5.89 3.95
C LYS A 104 8.42 6.29 2.50
N ILE A 105 7.55 5.95 1.56
CA ILE A 105 7.80 6.15 0.12
C ILE A 105 6.72 6.97 -0.58
N SER A 106 7.06 7.52 -1.73
CA SER A 106 6.12 8.02 -2.72
C SER A 106 5.80 6.91 -3.72
N ALA A 107 4.51 6.66 -4.00
CA ALA A 107 4.10 5.72 -5.05
C ALA A 107 2.72 6.04 -5.59
N ARG A 108 2.53 5.86 -6.92
CA ARG A 108 1.26 6.16 -7.63
C ARG A 108 0.07 5.42 -7.09
N SER A 109 0.30 4.28 -6.46
CA SER A 109 -0.74 3.50 -5.84
C SER A 109 -0.16 2.71 -4.68
N LYS A 110 -0.85 2.79 -3.54
CA LYS A 110 -0.54 2.04 -2.32
C LYS A 110 -1.80 1.27 -1.92
N TRP A 111 -1.71 -0.05 -1.91
CA TRP A 111 -2.84 -0.92 -1.57
C TRP A 111 -2.56 -1.66 -0.27
N GLY A 112 -3.27 -1.30 0.78
CA GLY A 112 -2.99 -1.80 2.11
C GLY A 112 -1.98 -0.91 2.85
N ALA A 113 -2.06 -0.91 4.17
CA ALA A 113 -1.15 -0.18 5.03
C ALA A 113 -0.93 -0.95 6.33
N ILE A 114 0.32 -1.06 6.76
CA ILE A 114 0.71 -1.45 8.11
C ILE A 114 1.62 -0.33 8.63
N PRO A 115 1.43 0.19 9.84
CA PRO A 115 2.30 1.24 10.34
C PRO A 115 3.72 0.71 10.50
N MET A 116 4.71 1.51 10.11
CA MET A 116 6.13 1.19 10.24
C MET A 116 6.61 1.39 11.70
N SER A 117 5.90 0.79 12.65
CA SER A 117 6.16 0.90 14.09
C SER A 117 7.21 -0.09 14.57
N GLU A 118 7.85 0.21 15.71
CA GLU A 118 8.80 -0.69 16.37
C GLU A 118 8.18 -2.08 16.65
N GLU A 119 6.91 -2.13 17.05
CA GLU A 119 6.18 -3.37 17.28
C GLU A 119 6.10 -4.24 16.01
N ASN A 120 5.75 -3.65 14.86
CA ASN A 120 5.62 -4.37 13.60
C ASN A 120 6.98 -4.77 13.01
N ILE A 121 8.00 -3.93 13.19
CA ILE A 121 9.39 -4.25 12.79
C ILE A 121 9.90 -5.43 13.61
N THR A 122 9.69 -5.40 14.93
CA THR A 122 10.10 -6.47 15.85
C THR A 122 9.38 -7.78 15.55
N ALA A 123 8.04 -7.75 15.38
CA ALA A 123 7.27 -8.94 15.01
C ALA A 123 7.74 -9.55 13.69
N SER A 124 8.06 -8.72 12.68
CA SER A 124 8.62 -9.17 11.40
C SER A 124 10.00 -9.80 11.58
N ALA A 125 10.84 -9.22 12.42
CA ALA A 125 12.18 -9.72 12.74
C ALA A 125 12.14 -11.09 13.43
N GLU A 126 11.27 -11.26 14.42
CA GLU A 126 11.09 -12.53 15.13
C GLU A 126 10.54 -13.60 14.19
N TYR A 127 9.56 -13.25 13.36
CA TYR A 127 8.99 -14.18 12.38
C TYR A 127 10.01 -14.59 11.32
N LEU A 128 10.88 -13.68 10.87
CA LEU A 128 11.99 -14.00 9.97
C LEU A 128 12.93 -15.05 10.58
N THR A 129 13.29 -14.91 11.86
CA THR A 129 14.10 -15.90 12.59
C THR A 129 13.37 -17.24 12.71
N LEU A 130 12.05 -17.24 12.90
CA LEU A 130 11.25 -18.48 12.92
C LEU A 130 11.26 -19.19 11.56
N LEU A 131 11.13 -18.44 10.46
CA LEU A 131 11.22 -18.99 9.10
C LEU A 131 12.59 -19.63 8.86
N GLU A 132 13.67 -18.98 9.28
CA GLU A 132 15.03 -19.52 9.13
C GLU A 132 15.20 -20.84 9.90
N ARG A 133 14.83 -20.86 11.18
CA ARG A 133 14.94 -22.07 12.02
C ARG A 133 14.14 -23.26 11.49
N ASN A 134 13.05 -23.00 10.78
CA ASN A 134 12.19 -24.03 10.18
C ASN A 134 12.53 -24.31 8.70
N ASN A 135 13.64 -23.80 8.17
CA ASN A 135 14.05 -23.94 6.77
C ASN A 135 12.98 -23.47 5.75
N GLN A 136 12.15 -22.49 6.13
CA GLN A 136 11.09 -21.91 5.30
C GLN A 136 11.56 -20.70 4.46
N ILE A 137 12.85 -20.36 4.55
CA ILE A 137 13.48 -19.28 3.80
C ILE A 137 14.92 -19.65 3.44
N GLY A 138 15.35 -19.28 2.23
CA GLY A 138 16.72 -19.50 1.77
C GLY A 138 17.70 -18.44 2.31
N PRO A 139 19.00 -18.75 2.41
CA PRO A 139 19.99 -17.90 3.08
C PRO A 139 20.17 -16.51 2.44
N ASN A 140 20.02 -16.40 1.12
CA ASN A 140 20.14 -15.12 0.42
C ASN A 140 18.97 -14.19 0.75
N VAL A 141 17.73 -14.70 0.65
CA VAL A 141 16.53 -13.92 0.97
C VAL A 141 16.49 -13.58 2.46
N TYR A 142 16.94 -14.50 3.33
CA TYR A 142 17.08 -14.21 4.75
C TYR A 142 17.99 -13.02 5.01
N LYS A 143 19.19 -12.99 4.42
CA LYS A 143 20.13 -11.86 4.57
C LYS A 143 19.55 -10.54 4.07
N GLU A 144 18.86 -10.56 2.92
CA GLU A 144 18.23 -9.37 2.35
C GLU A 144 17.16 -8.80 3.30
N LEU A 145 16.20 -9.63 3.73
CA LEU A 145 15.13 -9.19 4.64
C LEU A 145 15.67 -8.79 6.02
N ARG A 146 16.70 -9.50 6.51
CA ARG A 146 17.34 -9.20 7.79
C ARG A 146 17.98 -7.81 7.76
N ALA A 147 18.71 -7.49 6.69
CA ALA A 147 19.34 -6.18 6.53
C ALA A 147 18.32 -5.04 6.52
N MET A 148 17.20 -5.19 5.80
CA MET A 148 16.10 -4.21 5.80
C MET A 148 15.57 -3.97 7.21
N LEU A 149 15.19 -5.05 7.91
CA LEU A 149 14.63 -4.94 9.26
C LEU A 149 15.63 -4.38 10.28
N ASP A 150 16.93 -4.64 10.10
CA ASP A 150 17.99 -4.09 10.97
C ASP A 150 18.27 -2.61 10.68
N ASN A 151 18.02 -2.12 9.47
CA ASN A 151 18.00 -0.69 9.16
C ASN A 151 16.79 -0.02 9.82
N TRP A 152 15.60 -0.59 9.62
CA TRP A 152 14.35 -0.05 10.16
C TRP A 152 14.34 -0.01 11.68
N ALA A 153 14.89 -1.03 12.35
CA ALA A 153 15.03 -1.05 13.81
C ALA A 153 16.00 0.01 14.37
N ARG A 154 16.79 0.66 13.51
CA ARG A 154 17.67 1.79 13.85
C ARG A 154 17.13 3.12 13.33
N ASP A 155 15.84 3.16 12.96
CA ASP A 155 15.17 4.29 12.32
C ASP A 155 15.84 4.76 11.00
N ASP A 156 16.60 3.88 10.35
CA ASP A 156 17.21 4.15 9.06
C ASP A 156 16.27 3.71 7.93
N PHE A 157 15.51 4.69 7.42
CA PHE A 157 14.61 4.51 6.27
C PHE A 157 15.18 5.12 4.98
N SER A 158 16.49 5.44 4.96
CA SER A 158 17.13 6.13 3.83
C SER A 158 17.07 5.34 2.51
N GLN A 159 16.80 4.03 2.59
CA GLN A 159 16.74 3.11 1.44
C GLN A 159 15.33 2.50 1.25
N ALA A 160 14.31 2.99 1.96
CA ALA A 160 12.99 2.39 1.98
C ALA A 160 12.31 2.29 0.60
N ASP A 161 12.66 3.19 -0.33
CA ASP A 161 12.20 3.16 -1.72
C ASP A 161 12.82 2.01 -2.53
N VAL A 162 14.11 1.78 -2.38
CA VAL A 162 14.82 0.64 -2.99
C VAL A 162 14.36 -0.66 -2.36
N GLU A 163 14.20 -0.70 -1.04
CA GLU A 163 13.75 -1.87 -0.29
C GLU A 163 12.31 -2.23 -0.65
N GLN A 164 11.42 -1.24 -0.85
CA GLN A 164 10.09 -1.48 -1.39
C GLN A 164 10.12 -2.24 -2.70
N ASP A 165 10.93 -1.77 -3.65
CA ASP A 165 11.03 -2.36 -4.98
C ASP A 165 11.60 -3.78 -4.94
N GLN A 166 12.51 -4.05 -4.00
CA GLN A 166 13.03 -5.39 -3.74
C GLN A 166 11.95 -6.32 -3.16
N LEU A 167 11.19 -5.87 -2.17
CA LEU A 167 10.07 -6.63 -1.59
C LEU A 167 9.01 -6.93 -2.64
N LEU A 168 8.69 -5.97 -3.50
CA LEU A 168 7.73 -6.15 -4.60
C LEU A 168 8.19 -7.22 -5.59
N ARG A 169 9.49 -7.27 -5.91
CA ARG A 169 10.09 -8.34 -6.74
C ARG A 169 10.00 -9.70 -6.05
N LEU A 170 10.23 -9.78 -4.74
CA LEU A 170 10.08 -11.03 -3.97
C LEU A 170 8.63 -11.54 -3.96
N LEU A 171 7.65 -10.65 -4.11
CA LEU A 171 6.23 -10.97 -4.30
C LEU A 171 5.84 -11.31 -5.75
N ASN A 172 6.77 -11.21 -6.71
CA ASN A 172 6.52 -11.31 -8.16
C ASN A 172 5.41 -10.33 -8.64
N ALA A 173 5.34 -9.14 -8.03
CA ALA A 173 4.37 -8.11 -8.41
C ALA A 173 4.98 -7.12 -9.41
N ASN A 174 4.14 -6.61 -10.32
CA ASN A 174 4.56 -5.74 -11.44
C ASN A 174 4.02 -4.30 -11.34
N ARG A 175 3.39 -3.93 -10.23
CA ARG A 175 2.77 -2.61 -9.99
C ARG A 175 3.00 -2.19 -8.55
N GLY A 176 3.09 -0.88 -8.30
CA GLY A 176 3.32 -0.34 -6.95
C GLY A 176 4.80 -0.07 -6.62
N PHE A 177 5.66 0.02 -7.65
CA PHE A 177 7.04 0.47 -7.48
C PHE A 177 7.10 1.90 -6.93
N SER A 178 8.16 2.17 -6.17
CA SER A 178 8.42 3.47 -5.58
C SER A 178 8.79 4.51 -6.63
N ASN A 179 8.40 5.77 -6.37
CA ASN A 179 8.83 6.96 -7.09
C ASN A 179 9.83 7.79 -6.24
N GLY A 180 10.41 7.19 -5.20
CA GLY A 180 11.36 7.79 -4.27
C GLY A 180 10.84 7.79 -2.83
N LEU A 181 11.67 8.25 -1.89
CA LEU A 181 11.27 8.44 -0.49
C LEU A 181 10.16 9.48 -0.34
N ALA A 182 9.28 9.29 0.64
CA ALA A 182 8.30 10.30 1.03
C ALA A 182 9.00 11.51 1.65
N THR A 183 8.47 12.70 1.40
CA THR A 183 8.81 13.91 2.16
C THR A 183 8.17 13.84 3.56
N PRO A 184 8.61 14.65 4.53
CA PRO A 184 8.01 14.66 5.87
C PRO A 184 6.50 14.96 5.84
N PHE A 185 6.06 15.91 5.02
CA PHE A 185 4.62 16.22 4.89
C PHE A 185 3.83 15.10 4.22
N GLU A 186 4.43 14.42 3.24
CA GLU A 186 3.83 13.27 2.57
C GLU A 186 3.65 12.09 3.53
N GLU A 187 4.65 11.82 4.38
CA GLU A 187 4.60 10.76 5.39
C GLU A 187 3.58 11.10 6.49
N GLU A 188 3.63 12.31 7.04
CA GLU A 188 2.69 12.75 8.09
C GLU A 188 1.24 12.66 7.60
N LEU A 189 0.99 13.13 6.37
CA LEU A 189 -0.33 13.03 5.74
C LEU A 189 -0.76 11.57 5.57
N TYR A 190 0.15 10.69 5.15
CA TYR A 190 -0.12 9.27 5.01
C TYR A 190 -0.49 8.63 6.36
N ILE A 191 0.27 8.94 7.42
CA ILE A 191 0.01 8.44 8.78
C ILE A 191 -1.38 8.90 9.25
N LEU A 192 -1.69 10.19 9.15
CA LEU A 192 -2.97 10.72 9.61
C LEU A 192 -4.17 10.14 8.85
N ASN A 193 -4.04 9.94 7.54
CA ASN A 193 -5.12 9.38 6.72
C ASN A 193 -5.36 7.88 6.96
N ASN A 194 -4.34 7.13 7.39
CA ASN A 194 -4.39 5.66 7.45
C ASN A 194 -4.38 5.11 8.89
N PHE A 195 -3.56 5.66 9.78
CA PHE A 195 -3.34 5.12 11.12
C PHE A 195 -3.89 6.05 12.22
N GLY A 196 -3.88 7.36 11.96
CA GLY A 196 -4.29 8.38 12.91
C GLY A 196 -3.13 8.97 13.71
N PRO A 197 -3.42 9.91 14.63
CA PRO A 197 -2.41 10.70 15.36
C PRO A 197 -1.55 9.86 16.31
N ASP A 198 -2.06 8.73 16.78
CA ASP A 198 -1.37 7.86 17.74
C ASP A 198 -0.13 7.18 17.14
N TYR A 199 0.03 7.26 15.82
CA TYR A 199 1.16 6.71 15.07
C TYR A 199 2.12 7.80 14.54
N LEU A 200 1.95 9.06 14.96
CA LEU A 200 2.87 10.14 14.57
C LEU A 200 4.28 9.99 15.17
N ASP A 201 4.44 9.18 16.21
CA ASP A 201 5.73 8.75 16.73
C ASP A 201 6.56 7.95 15.70
N THR A 202 5.89 7.30 14.74
CA THR A 202 6.54 6.58 13.63
C THR A 202 7.01 7.49 12.49
N LEU A 203 6.67 8.79 12.54
CA LEU A 203 7.10 9.77 11.55
C LEU A 203 8.64 9.82 11.53
N THR A 204 9.24 9.78 10.33
CA THR A 204 10.68 9.96 10.23
C THR A 204 11.02 11.37 10.73
N SER A 205 11.75 11.46 11.85
CA SER A 205 12.19 12.76 12.37
C SER A 205 13.24 13.34 11.43
N THR A 206 12.81 14.13 10.45
CA THR A 206 13.72 15.09 9.82
C THR A 206 13.83 16.29 10.75
N LEU A 207 14.56 16.13 11.86
CA LEU A 207 15.10 17.24 12.62
C LEU A 207 16.61 17.09 12.64
N ASP A 208 17.20 17.30 11.47
CA ASP A 208 18.44 18.06 11.38
C ASP A 208 18.04 19.50 10.99
N GLU A 209 17.28 20.15 11.89
CA GLU A 209 17.21 21.61 11.99
C GLU A 209 18.08 22.05 13.18
N THR A 210 19.39 21.81 13.08
CA THR A 210 20.47 22.51 13.82
C THR A 210 21.78 22.14 13.12
N GLU A 211 22.42 23.00 12.32
CA GLU A 211 23.22 24.16 12.77
C GLU A 211 23.39 25.19 11.64
#